data_AF-A0A7D7N6Z5-F1
#
_entry.id   AF-A0A7D7N6Z5-F1
#
_cell.length_a   1.000
_cell.length_b   1.000
_cell.length_c   1.000
_cell.angle_alpha   90.00
_cell.angle_beta   90.00
_cell.angle_gamma   90.00
#
_symmetry.space_group_name_H-M   'P 1'
#
loop_
_entity.id
_entity.type
_entity.pdbx_description
1 polymer ?
#
loop_
_entity_poly.entity_id
_entity_poly.type
_entity_poly.pdbx_seq_one_letter_code
_entity_poly.pdbx_strand_id
1 'polypeptide(L)' 'MKTLIAPPEFEVVSFGGETYPVQDGKVSVPDEAAPYLYQYGFANEEKPAKPKSAKAAEAATS' A
#
# COMPACT_ATOMS: atom_id res chain seq x y z
N MET A 1 -8.52 0.16 -11.15
CA MET A 1 -7.29 0.89 -10.81
C MET A 1 -7.50 1.53 -9.46
N LYS A 2 -6.61 1.24 -8.51
CA LYS A 2 -6.62 1.71 -7.13
C LYS A 2 -5.43 2.63 -6.91
N THR A 3 -5.66 3.74 -6.23
CA THR A 3 -4.57 4.62 -5.78
C THR A 3 -4.15 4.22 -4.36
N LEU A 4 -2.84 3.99 -4.21
CA LEU A 4 -2.21 3.63 -2.96
C LEU A 4 -1.18 4.69 -2.57
N ILE A 5 -1.13 5.03 -1.29
CA ILE A 5 -0.02 5.76 -0.68
C ILE A 5 1.18 4.82 -0.67
N ALA A 6 2.26 5.24 -1.32
CA ALA A 6 3.54 4.55 -1.31
C ALA A 6 4.38 4.99 -0.11
N PRO A 7 5.20 4.10 0.48
CA PRO A 7 6.23 4.51 1.42
C PRO A 7 7.24 5.44 0.73
N PRO A 8 7.89 6.36 1.48
CA PRO A 8 8.84 7.33 0.89
C PRO A 8 10.09 6.68 0.28
N GLU A 9 10.36 5.41 0.60
CA GLU A 9 11.44 4.61 0.01
C GLU A 9 11.08 4.09 -1.40
N PHE A 10 9.82 4.21 -1.82
CA PHE A 10 9.36 3.77 -3.14
C PHE A 10 9.10 4.96 -4.06
N GLU A 11 9.85 5.00 -5.16
CA GLU A 11 9.65 5.97 -6.26
C GLU A 11 8.92 5.34 -7.45
N VAL A 12 8.95 4.00 -7.53
CA VAL A 12 8.38 3.23 -8.64
C VAL A 12 7.92 1.85 -8.18
N VAL A 13 6.79 1.39 -8.71
CA VAL A 13 6.22 0.07 -8.43
C VAL A 13 6.14 -0.74 -9.71
N SER A 14 6.73 -1.93 -9.73
CA SER A 14 6.65 -2.83 -10.88
C SER A 14 5.69 -3.97 -10.57
N PHE A 15 4.64 -4.13 -11.38
CA PHE A 15 3.65 -5.19 -11.20
C PHE A 15 3.17 -5.72 -12.55
N GLY A 16 3.15 -7.05 -12.72
CA GLY A 16 2.68 -7.69 -13.95
C GLY A 16 3.49 -7.38 -15.22
N GLY A 17 4.72 -6.88 -15.09
CA GLY A 17 5.56 -6.45 -16.22
C GLY A 17 5.37 -4.98 -16.63
N GLU A 18 4.48 -4.26 -15.96
CA GLU A 18 4.32 -2.81 -16.10
C GLU A 18 4.90 -2.08 -14.91
N THR A 19 5.25 -0.81 -15.13
CA THR A 19 5.94 0.04 -14.17
C THR A 19 5.08 1.26 -13.88
N TYR A 20 4.75 1.47 -12.61
CA TYR A 20 3.85 2.50 -12.11
C TYR A 20 4.65 3.52 -11.29
N PRO A 21 4.82 4.75 -11.77
CA PRO A 21 5.57 5.77 -11.05
C PRO A 21 4.78 6.28 -9.84
N VAL A 22 5.48 6.53 -8.73
CA VAL A 22 4.93 7.19 -7.55
C VAL A 22 4.93 8.70 -7.79
N GLN A 23 3.77 9.33 -7.68
CA GLN A 23 3.60 10.79 -7.79
C GLN A 23 2.99 11.31 -6.49
N ASP A 24 3.64 12.30 -5.86
CA ASP A 24 3.16 12.89 -4.59
C ASP A 24 2.99 11.83 -3.47
N GLY A 25 3.87 10.82 -3.45
CA GLY A 25 3.79 9.70 -2.51
C GLY A 25 2.63 8.73 -2.78
N LYS A 26 2.03 8.78 -3.98
CA LYS A 26 0.90 7.94 -4.38
C LYS A 26 1.20 7.20 -5.67
N VAL A 27 0.70 5.98 -5.80
CA VAL A 27 0.81 5.16 -7.01
C VAL A 27 -0.55 4.66 -7.43
N SER A 28 -0.85 4.72 -8.72
CA SER A 28 -2.09 4.17 -9.28
C SER A 28 -1.78 2.83 -9.93
N VAL A 29 -2.31 1.76 -9.35
CA VAL A 29 -2.02 0.36 -9.73
C VAL A 29 -3.33 -0.40 -9.98
N PRO A 30 -3.31 -1.55 -10.65
CA PRO A 30 -4.50 -2.41 -10.74
C PRO A 30 -4.95 -2.88 -9.34
N ASP A 31 -6.25 -3.08 -9.15
CA ASP A 31 -6.82 -3.55 -7.87
C ASP A 31 -6.25 -4.89 -7.42
N GLU A 32 -5.83 -5.72 -8.38
CA GLU A 32 -5.15 -6.99 -8.15
C GLU A 32 -3.75 -6.83 -7.53
N ALA A 33 -3.08 -5.69 -7.75
CA ALA A 33 -1.77 -5.40 -7.16
C ALA A 33 -1.87 -4.88 -5.72
N ALA A 34 -2.96 -4.22 -5.37
CA ALA A 34 -3.17 -3.65 -4.05
C ALA A 34 -2.92 -4.60 -2.86
N PRO A 35 -3.47 -5.84 -2.83
CA PRO A 35 -3.20 -6.77 -1.73
C PRO A 35 -1.72 -7.14 -1.59
N TYR A 36 -0.98 -7.21 -2.69
CA TYR A 36 0.47 -7.46 -2.65
C TYR A 36 1.22 -6.26 -2.07
N LEU A 37 0.84 -5.06 -2.49
CA LEU A 37 1.49 -3.81 -2.08
C LEU A 37 1.23 -3.46 -0.62
N TYR A 38 0.08 -3.84 -0.05
CA TYR A 38 -0.16 -3.68 1.40
C TYR A 38 0.89 -4.40 2.27
N GLN A 39 1.43 -5.53 1.80
CA GLN A 39 2.49 -6.26 2.52
C GLN A 39 3.83 -5.53 2.51
N TYR A 40 4.04 -4.65 1.52
CA TYR A 40 5.22 -3.77 1.43
C TYR A 40 5.01 -2.42 2.14
N GLY A 41 3.87 -2.23 2.81
CA GLY A 41 3.58 -0.99 3.55
C GLY A 41 2.87 0.09 2.74
N PHE A 42 2.42 -0.22 1.52
CA PHE A 42 1.52 0.68 0.80
C PHE A 42 0.18 0.74 1.54
N ALA A 43 -0.49 1.89 1.50
CA ALA A 43 -1.78 2.08 2.15
C ALA A 43 -2.83 2.56 1.13
N ASN A 44 -4.09 2.28 1.37
CA ASN A 44 -5.15 2.73 0.46
C ASN A 44 -5.33 4.26 0.59
N GLU A 45 -5.43 4.99 -0.54
CA GLU A 45 -5.77 6.42 -0.55
C GLU A 45 -7.28 6.63 -0.27
N GLU A 46 -7.82 5.97 0.76
CA GLU A 46 -9.23 6.12 1.10
C GLU A 46 -9.42 7.37 1.96
N LYS A 47 -10.13 8.35 1.38
CA LYS A 47 -10.82 9.45 2.10
C LYS A 47 -11.45 8.87 3.38
N PRO A 48 -11.29 9.51 4.56
CA PRO A 48 -11.22 8.85 5.86
C PRO A 48 -12.41 7.93 6.13
N ALA A 49 -12.25 6.64 5.86
CA ALA A 49 -13.09 5.59 6.38
C ALA A 49 -12.29 4.77 7.38
N LYS A 50 -12.13 5.39 8.57
CA LYS A 50 -11.96 4.74 9.87
C LYS A 50 -10.64 3.97 10.07
N PRO A 51 -9.85 4.28 11.12
CA PRO A 51 -8.56 3.64 11.35
C PRO A 51 -8.79 2.16 11.67
N LYS A 52 -8.44 1.26 10.75
CA LYS A 52 -8.17 -0.13 11.12
C LYS A 52 -6.75 -0.18 11.63
N SER A 53 -6.66 -0.18 12.96
CA SER A 53 -5.46 -0.28 13.77
C SER A 53 -4.37 -1.14 13.12
N ALA A 54 -3.24 -0.50 12.82
CA ALA A 54 -1.95 -1.14 12.95
C ALA A 54 -1.73 -1.44 14.44
N LYS A 55 -2.13 -2.65 14.87
CA LYS A 55 -1.59 -3.30 16.06
C LYS A 55 -1.62 -4.81 15.89
N ALA A 56 -0.80 -5.29 14.96
CA ALA A 56 -0.11 -6.55 15.15
C ALA A 56 1.19 -6.23 15.89
N ALA A 57 1.07 -5.88 17.17
CA ALA A 57 2.17 -5.84 18.12
C ALA A 57 1.89 -6.94 19.14
N GLU A 58 2.56 -8.06 18.92
CA GLU A 58 3.30 -8.86 19.90
C GLU A 58 2.66 -9.26 21.25
N ALA A 59 2.85 -10.55 21.57
CA ALA A 59 3.06 -11.15 22.89
C ALA A 59 1.88 -11.75 23.70
N ALA A 60 2.09 -13.05 24.00
CA ALA A 60 1.79 -13.78 25.23
C ALA A 60 0.36 -14.30 25.50
N THR A 61 0.06 -15.53 25.06
CA THR A 61 -0.41 -16.57 25.99
C THR A 61 -0.19 -17.97 25.38
N SER A 62 0.75 -18.70 25.97
CA SER A 62 0.75 -20.16 26.15
C SER A 62 1.89 -20.50 27.09
#